data_AF-A0AA95K806-F1
#
_entry.id   AF-A0AA95K806-F1
#
_cell.length_a   1.000
_cell.length_b   1.000
_cell.length_c   1.000
_cell.angle_alpha   90.00
_cell.angle_beta   90.00
_cell.angle_gamma   90.00
#
_symmetry.space_group_name_H-M   'P 1'
#
loop_
_entity.id
_entity.type
_entity.pdbx_description
1 polymer ?
#
loop_
_entity_poly.entity_id
_entity_poly.type
_entity_poly.pdbx_seq_one_letter_code
_entity_poly.pdbx_strand_id
1 'polypeptide(L)'
;MNDNKQYGEKFSIYFKFIDGIFKKNDVFEANVTDSTGKLTKFKSIFTDKPEYKKLEIPDSAGTIILDLVILRTDNAEQIAKGKVTIKYDDILEELTVTPLKLNEEKRGVLISLKKDEKANTYFTFEINRSN
;
A
#
# COMPACT_ATOMS: atom_id res chain seq x y z
N MET A 1 -36.20 -8.49 -6.97
CA MET A 1 -35.25 -7.76 -7.83
C MET A 1 -33.93 -7.79 -7.08
N ASN A 2 -32.97 -8.59 -7.54
CA ASN A 2 -31.63 -8.60 -6.97
C ASN A 2 -30.94 -7.33 -7.45
N ASP A 3 -30.65 -6.43 -6.52
CA ASP A 3 -29.71 -5.35 -6.75
C ASP A 3 -28.35 -6.00 -6.96
N ASN A 4 -28.02 -6.33 -8.21
CA ASN A 4 -26.65 -6.55 -8.63
C ASN A 4 -25.89 -5.26 -8.28
N LYS A 5 -25.25 -5.24 -7.11
CA LYS A 5 -24.18 -4.29 -6.82
C LYS A 5 -23.01 -4.66 -7.72
N GLN A 6 -23.12 -4.21 -8.96
CA GLN A 6 -22.02 -4.16 -9.90
C GLN A 6 -21.02 -3.18 -9.28
N TYR A 7 -19.97 -3.67 -8.62
CA TYR A 7 -18.80 -2.86 -8.25
C TYR A 7 -17.98 -2.47 -9.50
N GLY A 8 -18.66 -2.17 -10.62
CA GLY A 8 -18.11 -1.83 -11.94
C GLY A 8 -17.83 -0.35 -12.13
N GLU A 9 -17.68 0.41 -11.06
CA GLU A 9 -17.32 1.83 -11.15
C GLU A 9 -16.22 2.14 -10.14
N LYS A 10 -14.96 1.80 -10.49
CA LYS A 10 -13.73 2.26 -9.80
C LYS A 10 -13.71 1.99 -8.29
N PHE A 11 -13.07 0.90 -7.88
CA PHE A 11 -12.81 0.71 -6.44
C PHE A 11 -11.60 1.54 -5.99
N SER A 12 -11.70 2.05 -4.75
CA SER A 12 -10.69 2.89 -4.14
C SER A 12 -10.02 2.15 -3.01
N ILE A 13 -8.69 2.11 -3.05
CA ILE A 13 -7.86 1.52 -1.99
C ILE A 13 -7.25 2.66 -1.20
N TYR A 14 -7.15 2.49 0.11
CA TYR A 14 -6.64 3.52 1.02
C TYR A 14 -5.37 3.00 1.70
N PHE A 15 -4.26 3.70 1.53
CA PHE A 15 -2.99 3.34 2.16
C PHE A 15 -2.56 4.39 3.17
N LYS A 16 -2.07 3.95 4.32
CA LYS A 16 -1.23 4.75 5.22
C LYS A 16 0.17 4.16 5.25
N PHE A 17 1.19 5.00 5.37
CA PHE A 17 2.58 4.57 5.48
C PHE A 17 3.14 5.03 6.83
N ILE A 18 3.47 4.10 7.72
CA ILE A 18 3.89 4.37 9.09
C ILE A 18 5.40 4.20 9.22
N ASP A 19 6.08 5.20 9.78
CA ASP A 19 7.47 5.12 10.21
C ASP A 19 7.57 4.68 11.69
N GLY A 20 7.95 3.42 11.90
CA GLY A 20 8.30 2.88 13.21
C GLY A 20 9.80 2.95 13.54
N ILE A 21 10.67 3.33 12.60
CA ILE A 21 12.13 3.41 12.79
C ILE A 21 12.53 4.72 13.49
N PHE A 22 12.18 5.86 12.89
CA PHE A 22 12.54 7.19 13.41
C PHE A 22 11.40 7.84 14.16
N LYS A 23 10.18 7.33 14.00
CA LYS A 23 8.98 7.86 14.65
C LYS A 23 8.81 9.34 14.34
N LYS A 24 9.00 9.72 13.06
CA LYS A 24 8.82 11.09 12.59
C LYS A 24 8.14 11.12 11.22
N ASN A 25 7.36 12.17 10.99
CA ASN A 25 6.70 12.38 9.70
C ASN A 25 7.73 12.70 8.60
N ASP A 26 7.40 12.36 7.37
CA ASP A 26 8.13 12.73 6.15
C ASP A 26 9.58 12.25 6.12
N VAL A 27 9.92 11.19 6.85
CA VAL A 27 11.26 10.58 6.84
C VAL A 27 11.45 9.65 5.65
N PHE A 28 10.38 8.95 5.26
CA PHE A 28 10.38 8.06 4.12
C PHE A 28 9.28 8.45 3.13
N GLU A 29 9.50 8.14 1.86
CA GLU A 29 8.51 8.25 0.79
C GLU A 29 8.35 6.88 0.12
N ALA A 30 7.12 6.37 0.09
CA ALA A 30 6.73 5.21 -0.70
C ALA A 30 6.19 5.68 -2.06
N ASN A 31 6.88 5.29 -3.11
CA ASN A 31 6.48 5.45 -4.50
C ASN A 31 5.78 4.17 -4.94
N VAL A 32 4.48 4.27 -5.22
CA VAL A 32 3.65 3.15 -5.66
C VAL A 32 3.22 3.39 -7.09
N THR A 33 3.67 2.55 -8.00
CA THR A 33 3.24 2.57 -9.40
C THR A 33 2.24 1.44 -9.61
N ASP A 34 1.04 1.77 -10.06
CA ASP A 34 0.05 0.75 -10.41
C ASP A 34 0.30 0.14 -11.80
N SER A 35 -0.45 -0.91 -12.12
CA SER A 35 -0.34 -1.62 -13.41
C SER A 35 -0.70 -0.76 -14.63
N THR A 36 -1.29 0.42 -14.45
CA THR A 36 -1.52 1.40 -15.53
C THR A 36 -0.33 2.34 -15.75
N GLY A 37 0.69 2.24 -14.89
CA GLY A 37 1.87 3.11 -14.90
C GLY A 37 1.69 4.40 -14.10
N LYS A 38 0.55 4.58 -13.43
CA LYS A 38 0.30 5.78 -12.61
C LYS A 38 1.07 5.69 -11.30
N LEU A 39 1.92 6.68 -11.05
CA LEU A 39 2.69 6.81 -9.82
C LEU A 39 1.93 7.60 -8.76
N THR A 40 1.84 7.06 -7.55
CA THR A 40 1.31 7.72 -6.36
C THR A 40 2.34 7.72 -5.24
N LYS A 41 2.49 8.85 -4.54
CA LYS A 41 3.51 9.06 -3.51
C LYS A 41 2.90 9.20 -2.11
N PHE A 42 3.40 8.38 -1.18
CA PHE A 42 2.97 8.35 0.22
C PHE A 42 4.15 8.72 1.10
N LYS A 43 4.01 9.81 1.87
CA LYS A 43 5.01 10.14 2.88
C LYS A 43 4.71 9.36 4.16
N SER A 44 5.77 8.95 4.86
CA SER A 44 5.62 8.25 6.13
C SER A 44 5.07 9.18 7.20
N ILE A 45 4.20 8.66 8.06
CA ILE A 45 3.70 9.34 9.24
C ILE A 45 4.13 8.59 10.50
N PHE A 46 4.27 9.31 11.60
CA PHE A 46 4.36 8.77 12.94
C PHE A 46 2.99 8.84 13.60
N THR A 47 2.65 7.86 14.45
CA THR A 47 1.25 7.54 14.73
C THR A 47 0.60 8.45 15.77
N ASP A 48 -0.26 9.35 15.31
CA ASP A 48 -1.38 9.96 16.05
C ASP A 48 -2.56 10.38 15.12
N LYS A 49 -2.40 10.29 13.79
CA LYS A 49 -3.42 10.69 12.80
C LYS A 49 -3.78 9.55 11.84
N PRO A 50 -5.08 9.28 11.60
CA PRO A 50 -5.53 8.34 10.58
C PRO A 50 -5.47 8.98 9.18
N GLU A 51 -4.28 9.32 8.71
CA GLU A 51 -4.09 9.88 7.37
C GLU A 51 -3.92 8.74 6.35
N TYR A 52 -5.02 8.31 5.75
CA TYR A 52 -4.99 7.42 4.60
C TYR A 52 -5.03 8.24 3.31
N LYS A 53 -4.18 7.88 2.37
CA LYS A 53 -4.24 8.41 1.00
C LYS A 53 -4.97 7.43 0.10
N LYS A 54 -5.88 7.97 -0.69
CA LYS A 54 -6.65 7.24 -1.69
C LYS A 54 -5.79 6.92 -2.91
N LEU A 55 -5.78 5.66 -3.29
CA LEU A 55 -5.32 5.16 -4.59
C LEU A 55 -6.56 4.72 -5.38
N GLU A 56 -6.88 5.48 -6.43
CA GLU A 56 -7.98 5.13 -7.32
C GLU A 56 -7.51 4.07 -8.31
N ILE A 57 -8.18 2.92 -8.32
CA ILE A 57 -7.90 1.86 -9.28
C ILE A 57 -8.94 1.94 -10.40
N PRO A 58 -8.52 2.19 -11.65
CA PRO A 58 -9.42 2.19 -12.79
C PRO A 58 -9.87 0.75 -13.12
N ASP A 59 -11.04 0.41 -12.59
CA ASP A 59 -11.94 -0.68 -12.96
C ASP A 59 -11.46 -2.14 -12.89
N SER A 60 -12.44 -3.03 -12.72
CA SER A 60 -12.42 -4.28 -11.99
C SER A 60 -12.69 -5.49 -12.88
N ALA A 61 -11.71 -6.39 -12.88
CA ALA A 61 -11.76 -7.83 -13.19
C ALA A 61 -10.32 -8.39 -13.10
N GLY A 62 -9.33 -7.51 -13.28
CA GLY A 62 -7.92 -7.83 -13.28
C GLY A 62 -7.26 -7.79 -11.90
N THR A 63 -6.28 -8.67 -11.74
CA THR A 63 -5.24 -8.59 -10.72
C THR A 63 -4.50 -7.25 -10.81
N ILE A 64 -4.56 -6.41 -9.77
CA ILE A 64 -3.74 -5.20 -9.69
C ILE A 64 -2.36 -5.58 -9.21
N ILE A 65 -1.33 -5.11 -9.91
CA ILE A 65 0.05 -5.21 -9.46
C ILE A 65 0.52 -3.81 -9.12
N LEU A 66 0.97 -3.61 -7.88
CA LEU A 66 1.58 -2.38 -7.43
C LEU A 66 3.08 -2.62 -7.25
N ASP A 67 3.87 -1.88 -8.00
CA ASP A 67 5.31 -1.78 -7.81
C ASP A 67 5.58 -0.74 -6.72
N LEU A 68 6.31 -1.15 -5.68
CA LEU A 68 6.63 -0.31 -4.52
C LEU A 68 8.13 -0.03 -4.48
N VAL A 69 8.49 1.24 -4.32
CA VAL A 69 9.85 1.69 -4.00
C VAL A 69 9.78 2.61 -2.78
N ILE A 70 10.52 2.30 -1.72
CA ILE A 70 10.60 3.12 -0.51
C ILE A 70 11.95 3.83 -0.49
N LEU A 71 11.91 5.15 -0.36
CA LEU A 71 13.07 6.03 -0.35
C LEU A 71 13.16 6.78 0.98
N ARG A 72 14.39 7.12 1.38
CA ARG A 72 14.67 8.18 2.37
C ARG A 72 14.47 9.55 1.74
N THR A 73 13.77 10.45 2.41
CA THR A 73 13.43 11.77 1.85
C THR A 73 14.61 12.75 1.85
N ASP A 74 15.56 12.61 2.77
CA ASP A 74 16.68 13.52 2.95
C ASP A 74 17.81 13.33 1.94
N ASN A 75 18.00 12.10 1.44
CA ASN A 75 19.09 11.76 0.53
C ASN A 75 18.66 10.92 -0.69
N ALA A 76 17.36 10.66 -0.86
CA ALA A 76 16.80 9.80 -1.91
C ALA A 76 17.36 8.36 -1.92
N GLU A 77 17.94 7.88 -0.82
CA GLU A 77 18.45 6.52 -0.71
C GLU A 77 17.28 5.51 -0.82
N GLN A 78 17.42 4.50 -1.68
CA GLN A 78 16.48 3.41 -1.75
C GLN A 78 16.63 2.48 -0.54
N ILE A 79 15.54 2.34 0.21
CA ILE A 79 15.48 1.49 1.41
C ILE A 79 14.89 0.13 1.10
N ALA A 80 13.87 0.07 0.26
CA ALA A 80 13.26 -1.18 -0.16
C ALA A 80 12.60 -1.05 -1.53
N LYS A 81 12.47 -2.18 -2.21
CA LYS A 81 11.72 -2.32 -3.45
C LYS A 81 11.01 -3.66 -3.48
N GLY A 82 9.75 -3.66 -3.89
CA GLY A 82 8.93 -4.85 -3.89
C GLY A 82 7.69 -4.73 -4.73
N LYS A 83 6.85 -5.75 -4.66
CA LYS A 83 5.57 -5.82 -5.35
C LYS A 83 4.48 -6.30 -4.40
N VAL A 84 3.30 -5.74 -4.54
CA VAL A 84 2.08 -6.27 -3.95
C VAL A 84 1.03 -6.48 -5.04
N THR A 85 0.33 -7.59 -4.93
CA THR A 85 -0.80 -7.89 -5.77
C THR A 85 -2.10 -7.77 -4.98
N ILE A 86 -3.06 -7.07 -5.57
CA ILE A 86 -4.40 -6.87 -5.00
C ILE A 86 -5.42 -7.42 -5.98
N LYS A 87 -6.25 -8.34 -5.50
CA LYS A 87 -7.30 -8.98 -6.29
C LYS A 87 -8.63 -8.77 -5.59
N TYR A 88 -9.64 -8.35 -6.35
CA TYR A 88 -11.02 -8.39 -5.90
C TYR A 88 -11.57 -9.80 -6.11
N ASP A 89 -12.10 -10.39 -5.04
CA ASP A 89 -12.85 -11.64 -5.07
C ASP A 89 -14.33 -11.29 -5.16
N ASP A 90 -14.94 -11.62 -6.31
CA ASP A 90 -16.33 -11.34 -6.63
C ASP A 90 -17.31 -12.27 -5.89
N ILE A 91 -16.85 -13.46 -5.48
CA ILE A 91 -17.66 -14.43 -4.73
C ILE A 91 -17.77 -14.01 -3.27
N LEU A 92 -16.66 -13.58 -2.68
CA LEU A 92 -16.60 -13.14 -1.29
C LEU A 92 -16.93 -11.64 -1.11
N GLU A 93 -16.98 -10.89 -2.21
CA GLU A 93 -17.08 -9.42 -2.20
C GLU A 93 -15.95 -8.75 -1.39
N GLU A 94 -14.73 -9.32 -1.45
CA GLU A 94 -13.58 -8.88 -0.65
C GLU A 94 -12.33 -8.61 -1.47
N LEU A 95 -11.51 -7.66 -1.01
CA LEU A 95 -10.15 -7.52 -1.50
C LEU A 95 -9.22 -8.50 -0.79
N THR A 96 -8.61 -9.36 -1.60
CA THR A 96 -7.49 -10.20 -1.22
C THR A 96 -6.19 -9.49 -1.60
N VAL A 97 -5.29 -9.37 -0.63
CA VAL A 97 -3.96 -8.81 -0.84
C VAL A 97 -2.94 -9.90 -0.62
N THR A 98 -2.10 -10.13 -1.62
CA THR A 98 -0.96 -11.02 -1.45
C THR A 98 0.04 -10.39 -0.49
N PRO A 99 0.74 -11.17 0.34
CA PRO A 99 1.83 -10.64 1.14
C PRO A 99 2.82 -9.84 0.28
N LEU A 100 3.30 -8.71 0.81
CA LEU A 100 4.31 -7.89 0.16
C LEU A 100 5.55 -8.75 -0.11
N LYS A 101 5.97 -8.82 -1.38
CA LYS A 101 7.21 -9.49 -1.77
C LYS A 101 8.26 -8.44 -2.04
N LEU A 102 9.27 -8.39 -1.18
CA LEU A 102 10.43 -7.52 -1.35
C LEU A 102 11.47 -8.23 -2.22
N ASN A 103 11.96 -7.52 -3.23
CA ASN A 103 13.05 -7.99 -4.09
C ASN A 103 14.39 -7.41 -3.63
N GLU A 104 14.35 -6.22 -3.04
CA GLU A 104 15.51 -5.52 -2.48
C GLU A 104 15.09 -4.89 -1.15
N GLU A 105 15.89 -5.07 -0.09
CA GLU A 105 15.72 -4.36 1.17
C GLU A 105 17.08 -4.04 1.80
N LYS A 106 17.16 -2.89 2.48
CA LYS A 106 18.33 -2.54 3.29
C LYS A 106 18.35 -3.42 4.54
N ARG A 107 19.52 -3.99 4.86
CA ARG A 107 19.71 -4.80 6.07
C ARG A 107 19.23 -4.04 7.33
N GLY A 108 18.56 -4.77 8.22
CA GLY A 108 18.07 -4.20 9.48
C GLY A 108 16.76 -3.43 9.36
N VAL A 109 16.10 -3.46 8.19
CA VAL A 109 14.78 -2.87 7.96
C VAL A 109 13.78 -3.98 7.71
N LEU A 110 12.58 -3.86 8.29
CA LEU A 110 11.44 -4.72 8.04
C LEU A 110 10.31 -3.88 7.44
N ILE A 111 9.79 -4.27 6.28
CA ILE A 111 8.59 -3.66 5.69
C ILE A 111 7.43 -4.66 5.77
N SER A 112 6.30 -4.22 6.31
CA SER A 112 5.08 -5.01 6.32
C SER A 112 3.92 -4.26 5.68
N LEU A 113 3.01 -5.02 5.08
CA LEU A 113 1.73 -4.54 4.58
C LEU A 113 0.62 -5.31 5.29
N LYS A 114 -0.26 -4.58 5.97
CA LYS A 114 -1.38 -5.16 6.72
C LYS A 114 -2.70 -4.58 6.22
N LYS A 115 -3.70 -5.43 6.01
CA LYS A 115 -5.10 -5.02 5.82
C LYS A 115 -5.63 -4.50 7.16
N ASP A 116 -6.35 -3.40 7.15
CA ASP A 116 -7.00 -2.87 8.36
C ASP A 116 -8.25 -3.71 8.65
N GLU A 117 -8.38 -4.18 9.90
CA GLU A 117 -9.53 -5.01 10.32
C GLU A 117 -10.86 -4.25 10.24
N LYS A 118 -10.82 -2.91 10.27
CA LYS A 118 -12.03 -2.08 10.27
C LYS A 118 -12.67 -1.93 8.90
N ALA A 119 -11.93 -2.15 7.80
CA ALA A 119 -12.45 -1.93 6.46
C ALA A 119 -11.67 -2.66 5.36
N ASN A 120 -12.40 -3.30 4.44
CA ASN A 120 -11.85 -4.16 3.38
C ASN A 120 -10.89 -3.47 2.39
N THR A 121 -10.95 -2.14 2.27
CA THR A 121 -10.18 -1.34 1.31
C THR A 121 -9.02 -0.56 1.93
N TYR A 122 -8.76 -0.74 3.23
CA TYR A 122 -7.77 0.04 3.97
C TYR A 122 -6.55 -0.81 4.30
N PHE A 123 -5.38 -0.25 4.05
CA PHE A 123 -4.10 -0.94 4.17
C PHE A 123 -3.05 -0.06 4.83
N THR A 124 -2.13 -0.71 5.53
CA THR A 124 -1.05 -0.08 6.29
C THR A 124 0.29 -0.62 5.80
N PHE A 125 1.10 0.24 5.18
CA PHE A 125 2.54 0.01 5.07
C PHE A 125 3.20 0.45 6.35
N GLU A 126 4.10 -0.38 6.88
CA GLU A 126 4.84 -0.08 8.10
C GLU A 126 6.31 -0.41 7.87
N ILE A 127 7.18 0.57 8.10
CA ILE A 127 8.64 0.39 8.10
C ILE A 127 9.15 0.35 9.53
N ASN A 128 9.82 -0.73 9.90
CA ASN A 128 10.35 -1.01 11.23
C ASN A 128 11.82 -1.42 11.18
N ARG A 129 12.48 -1.45 12.34
CA ARG A 129 13.78 -2.10 12.47
C ARG A 129 13.57 -3.61 12.51
N SER A 130 14.41 -4.35 11.78
CA SER A 130 14.53 -5.79 11.99
C SER A 130 15.28 -6.03 13.29
N ASN A 131 14.76 -6.93 14.15
CA ASN A 131 15.37 -7.27 15.43
C ASN A 131 16.63 -8.12 15.27
#